data_AF-A0A1M4M5Q7-F1
#
_entry.id   AF-A0A1M4M5Q7-F1
#
_cell.length_a   1.000
_cell.length_b   1.000
_cell.length_c   1.000
_cell.angle_alpha   90.00
_cell.angle_beta   90.00
_cell.angle_gamma   90.00
#
_symmetry.space_group_name_H-M   'P 1'
#
loop_
_entity.id
_entity.type
_entity.pdbx_description
1 polymer ?
#
loop_
_entity_poly.entity_id
_entity_poly.type
_entity_poly.pdbx_seq_one_letter_code
_entity_poly.pdbx_strand_id
1 'polypeptide(L)'
;MYPYYNYPYHPDYYNGYEHTPEYSQTDMQYSFYSPSVNQLQPILSNRPEVIRITVFKELTGFPNYGNPSGNADILYTGNTGRWTFSIQPFLLVPGNFRAQLVIRAVLDDHSAVPERNYSATISINGSVVHRGRLQLPHGRPAGQMFTNWRELTFNIPRLARNNTVQIVNTSNTGESDWIGFDWMEIRLIPR
;
A
#
# COMPACT_ATOMS: atom_id res chain seq x y z
N MET A 1 74.68 14.67 1.64
CA MET A 1 75.17 15.01 2.99
C MET A 1 75.50 16.49 2.94
N TYR A 2 74.69 17.36 3.55
CA TYR A 2 74.86 18.81 3.44
C TYR A 2 74.76 19.49 4.81
N PRO A 3 75.65 20.44 5.14
CA PRO A 3 75.76 20.99 6.49
C PRO A 3 74.85 22.20 6.68
N TYR A 4 74.41 22.39 7.93
CA TYR A 4 73.94 23.70 8.40
C TYR A 4 75.14 24.51 8.92
N TYR A 5 75.15 25.80 8.62
CA TYR A 5 75.99 26.78 9.33
C TYR A 5 75.12 27.82 10.02
N ASN A 6 75.64 28.28 11.16
CA ASN A 6 74.97 28.98 12.24
C ASN A 6 75.53 30.41 12.36
N TYR A 7 74.73 31.41 12.72
CA TYR A 7 75.22 32.66 13.34
C TYR A 7 74.15 33.30 14.26
N PRO A 8 74.52 33.97 15.39
CA PRO A 8 73.57 34.37 16.45
C PRO A 8 73.52 35.91 16.71
N TYR A 9 72.92 36.30 17.86
CA TYR A 9 72.79 37.67 18.45
C TYR A 9 71.73 38.59 17.80
N HIS A 10 70.99 39.48 18.49
CA HIS A 10 70.86 39.88 19.93
C HIS A 10 69.48 40.63 20.12
N PRO A 11 68.89 40.80 21.33
CA PRO A 11 67.62 41.53 21.54
C PRO A 11 67.79 43.00 22.00
N ASP A 12 66.64 43.66 22.32
CA ASP A 12 66.42 45.00 22.94
C ASP A 12 66.25 46.22 21.97
N TYR A 13 65.49 47.32 22.23
CA TYR A 13 64.72 47.78 23.42
C TYR A 13 63.61 48.86 23.12
N TYR A 14 62.58 48.94 23.99
CA TYR A 14 61.83 50.14 24.50
C TYR A 14 60.85 51.05 23.68
N ASN A 15 59.69 51.28 24.34
CA ASN A 15 58.88 52.52 24.53
C ASN A 15 57.99 53.20 23.47
N GLY A 16 56.82 53.69 23.94
CA GLY A 16 56.07 54.82 23.36
C GLY A 16 54.54 54.75 23.52
N TYR A 17 53.96 55.47 24.50
CA TYR A 17 52.50 55.77 24.54
C TYR A 17 52.22 57.09 23.82
N GLU A 18 51.14 57.19 23.02
CA GLU A 18 50.42 58.45 22.75
C GLU A 18 49.00 58.22 22.19
N HIS A 19 48.16 59.26 22.15
CA HIS A 19 46.69 59.13 22.35
C HIS A 19 45.84 59.94 21.33
N THR A 20 44.96 59.26 20.57
CA THR A 20 43.73 59.75 19.83
C THR A 20 43.87 60.84 18.73
N PRO A 21 43.08 60.79 17.63
CA PRO A 21 41.63 61.15 17.57
C PRO A 21 40.76 60.07 16.88
N GLU A 22 39.48 59.83 17.19
CA GLU A 22 38.22 60.62 17.13
C GLU A 22 37.47 60.54 15.76
N TYR A 23 36.17 60.19 15.82
CA TYR A 23 35.18 59.98 14.73
C TYR A 23 35.45 58.80 13.75
N SER A 24 34.44 58.12 13.18
CA SER A 24 32.99 58.34 13.16
C SER A 24 32.21 57.02 13.28
N GLN A 25 31.04 57.04 13.94
CA GLN A 25 30.06 55.95 13.86
C GLN A 25 29.36 56.02 12.50
N THR A 26 29.65 55.08 11.60
CA THR A 26 28.75 54.76 10.48
C THR A 26 27.99 53.49 10.82
N ASP A 27 26.68 53.64 11.06
CA ASP A 27 25.76 52.54 11.34
C ASP A 27 25.75 51.50 10.21
N MET A 28 26.57 50.46 10.34
CA MET A 28 26.28 49.19 9.68
C MET A 28 25.13 48.51 10.44
N GLN A 29 23.91 48.97 10.17
CA GLN A 29 22.70 48.21 10.48
C GLN A 29 22.70 46.91 9.67
N TYR A 30 23.39 45.90 10.19
CA TYR A 30 23.04 44.51 9.91
C TYR A 30 21.61 44.32 10.38
N SER A 31 20.66 44.42 9.45
CA SER A 31 19.33 43.87 9.67
C SER A 31 19.47 42.34 9.78
N PHE A 32 19.72 41.88 11.01
CA PHE A 32 19.40 40.52 11.37
C PHE A 32 17.89 40.38 11.19
N TYR A 33 17.50 39.89 10.02
CA TYR A 33 16.23 39.21 9.85
C TYR A 33 16.23 38.04 10.81
N SER A 34 15.81 38.28 12.06
CA SER A 34 15.34 37.23 12.94
C SER A 34 14.29 36.47 12.15
N PRO A 35 14.52 35.19 11.80
CA PRO A 35 13.49 34.42 11.14
C PRO A 35 12.28 34.41 12.08
N SER A 36 11.16 34.98 11.62
CA SER A 36 9.93 34.97 12.39
C SER A 36 9.67 33.54 12.84
N VAL A 37 9.33 33.33 14.12
CA VAL A 37 9.06 32.02 14.71
C VAL A 37 7.68 31.49 14.25
N ASN A 38 7.45 31.51 12.94
CA ASN A 38 6.65 30.53 12.21
C ASN A 38 7.49 29.26 12.02
N GLN A 39 8.07 28.79 13.12
CA GLN A 39 8.65 27.46 13.20
C GLN A 39 7.45 26.53 13.07
N LEU A 40 7.27 25.96 11.87
CA LEU A 40 6.27 24.92 11.62
C LEU A 40 6.50 23.85 12.67
N GLN A 41 5.62 23.79 13.68
CA GLN A 41 5.76 22.77 14.72
C GLN A 41 5.72 21.41 14.02
N PRO A 42 6.64 20.49 14.36
CA PRO A 42 6.65 19.18 13.72
C PRO A 42 5.27 18.54 13.93
N ILE A 43 4.61 18.17 12.83
CA ILE A 43 3.30 17.50 12.88
C ILE A 43 3.57 16.05 13.31
N LEU A 44 3.70 15.85 14.62
CA LEU A 44 3.96 14.56 15.25
C LEU A 44 2.66 13.77 15.35
N SER A 45 2.43 12.84 14.43
CA SER A 45 1.30 11.92 14.51
C SER A 45 1.62 10.74 15.44
N ASN A 46 1.00 10.69 16.61
CA ASN A 46 1.06 9.53 17.50
C ASN A 46 -0.25 8.71 17.41
N ARG A 47 -0.40 7.91 16.35
CA ARG A 47 -1.48 6.94 16.25
C ARG A 47 -1.03 5.62 16.87
N PRO A 48 -1.87 4.92 17.66
CA PRO A 48 -1.53 3.61 18.21
C PRO A 48 -1.08 2.62 17.13
N GLU A 49 -0.11 1.78 17.47
CA GLU A 49 0.33 0.68 16.64
C GLU A 49 -0.81 -0.33 16.43
N VAL A 50 -0.95 -0.86 15.21
CA VAL A 50 -2.00 -1.82 14.87
C VAL A 50 -1.39 -3.03 14.19
N ILE A 51 -1.53 -4.20 14.82
CA ILE A 51 -1.16 -5.48 14.22
C ILE A 51 -2.16 -5.82 13.10
N ARG A 52 -1.64 -6.09 11.90
CA ARG A 52 -2.41 -6.57 10.74
C ARG A 52 -1.75 -7.85 10.25
N ILE A 53 -2.52 -8.93 10.16
CA ILE A 53 -2.04 -10.21 9.64
C ILE A 53 -2.89 -10.52 8.40
N THR A 54 -2.23 -10.89 7.31
CA THR A 54 -2.88 -11.14 6.02
C THR A 54 -2.42 -12.49 5.50
N VAL A 55 -3.38 -13.35 5.12
CA VAL A 55 -3.12 -14.59 4.40
C VAL A 55 -3.46 -14.34 2.93
N PHE A 56 -2.43 -14.12 2.11
CA PHE A 56 -2.55 -13.74 0.70
C PHE A 56 -2.53 -14.96 -0.23
N LYS A 57 -3.20 -14.85 -1.39
CA LYS A 57 -3.17 -15.81 -2.48
C LYS A 57 -3.25 -15.09 -3.82
N GLU A 58 -2.14 -15.15 -4.57
CA GLU A 58 -2.11 -14.84 -6.00
C GLU A 58 -2.94 -15.86 -6.78
N LEU A 59 -3.64 -15.42 -7.83
CA LEU A 59 -4.42 -16.28 -8.72
C LEU A 59 -3.76 -16.33 -10.09
N THR A 60 -3.60 -17.53 -10.66
CA THR A 60 -2.66 -17.76 -11.76
C THR A 60 -3.17 -18.73 -12.84
N GLY A 61 -4.48 -18.95 -12.92
CA GLY A 61 -5.11 -19.88 -13.87
C GLY A 61 -5.21 -19.34 -15.30
N PHE A 62 -5.02 -18.04 -15.51
CA PHE A 62 -5.14 -17.36 -16.80
C PHE A 62 -4.11 -16.20 -16.91
N PRO A 63 -3.39 -16.07 -18.04
CA PRO A 63 -2.36 -15.04 -18.21
C PRO A 63 -2.94 -13.68 -18.65
N ASN A 64 -2.04 -12.74 -18.98
CA ASN A 64 -2.25 -11.41 -19.55
C ASN A 64 -2.94 -10.35 -18.67
N TYR A 65 -3.81 -10.71 -17.73
CA TYR A 65 -4.71 -9.73 -17.09
C TYR A 65 -4.27 -9.18 -15.72
N GLY A 66 -3.68 -10.02 -14.86
CA GLY A 66 -3.35 -9.63 -13.48
C GLY A 66 -2.18 -8.66 -13.36
N ASN A 67 -2.11 -7.90 -12.28
CA ASN A 67 -1.21 -6.75 -12.16
C ASN A 67 -0.62 -6.60 -10.74
N PRO A 68 0.69 -6.80 -10.54
CA PRO A 68 1.75 -6.75 -11.55
C PRO A 68 2.17 -8.10 -12.14
N SER A 69 1.59 -9.23 -11.72
CA SER A 69 2.09 -10.56 -12.06
C SER A 69 1.85 -10.99 -13.51
N GLY A 70 0.92 -10.34 -14.21
CA GLY A 70 0.41 -10.78 -15.50
C GLY A 70 -0.58 -11.95 -15.41
N ASN A 71 -0.94 -12.45 -14.22
CA ASN A 71 -1.81 -13.62 -14.09
C ASN A 71 -3.02 -13.36 -13.17
N ALA A 72 -4.15 -13.95 -13.52
CA ALA A 72 -5.40 -13.91 -12.78
C ALA A 72 -6.09 -15.28 -12.86
N ASP A 73 -7.16 -15.51 -12.11
CA ASP A 73 -8.16 -16.51 -12.46
C ASP A 73 -9.34 -15.83 -13.18
N ILE A 74 -9.95 -16.51 -14.14
CA ILE A 74 -11.22 -16.07 -14.76
C ILE A 74 -12.32 -17.10 -14.52
N LEU A 75 -13.55 -16.63 -14.38
CA LEU A 75 -14.73 -17.48 -14.20
C LEU A 75 -15.82 -17.09 -15.19
N TYR A 76 -15.96 -17.88 -16.25
CA TYR A 76 -17.05 -17.75 -17.24
C TYR A 76 -18.43 -17.86 -16.61
N THR A 77 -19.43 -17.33 -17.31
CA THR A 77 -20.84 -17.36 -16.92
C THR A 77 -21.32 -18.79 -16.66
N GLY A 78 -22.00 -19.01 -15.53
CA GLY A 78 -22.45 -20.33 -15.07
C GLY A 78 -21.41 -21.17 -14.33
N ASN A 79 -20.11 -20.88 -14.45
CA ASN A 79 -19.06 -21.68 -13.81
C ASN A 79 -18.91 -21.40 -12.31
N THR A 80 -18.26 -22.35 -11.61
CA THR A 80 -17.95 -22.27 -10.19
C THR A 80 -16.45 -22.40 -9.94
N GLY A 81 -15.85 -21.41 -9.27
CA GLY A 81 -14.48 -21.44 -8.76
C GLY A 81 -14.43 -21.76 -7.26
N ARG A 82 -13.34 -22.40 -6.82
CA ARG A 82 -13.10 -22.77 -5.40
C ARG A 82 -11.64 -22.56 -5.01
N TRP A 83 -11.42 -21.82 -3.93
CA TRP A 83 -10.09 -21.52 -3.39
C TRP A 83 -10.04 -21.80 -1.89
N THR A 84 -8.96 -22.42 -1.44
CA THR A 84 -8.75 -22.75 -0.01
C THR A 84 -7.61 -21.92 0.58
N PHE A 85 -7.88 -21.29 1.72
CA PHE A 85 -6.90 -20.65 2.59
C PHE A 85 -6.64 -21.53 3.80
N SER A 86 -5.38 -21.89 4.05
CA SER A 86 -4.99 -22.56 5.29
C SER A 86 -4.34 -21.54 6.23
N ILE A 87 -4.94 -21.36 7.40
CA ILE A 87 -4.48 -20.46 8.45
C ILE A 87 -3.71 -21.29 9.48
N GLN A 88 -2.54 -20.79 9.89
CA GLN A 88 -1.72 -21.47 10.89
C GLN A 88 -2.45 -21.52 12.25
N PRO A 89 -2.49 -22.67 12.94
CA PRO A 89 -3.30 -22.83 14.16
C PRO A 89 -3.04 -21.80 15.26
N PHE A 90 -1.79 -21.31 15.40
CA PHE A 90 -1.42 -20.30 16.40
C PHE A 90 -2.07 -18.92 16.17
N LEU A 91 -2.61 -18.66 14.96
CA LEU A 91 -3.37 -17.44 14.65
C LEU A 91 -4.87 -17.56 15.00
N LEU A 92 -5.33 -18.76 15.37
CA LEU A 92 -6.75 -19.07 15.59
C LEU A 92 -7.13 -19.10 17.08
N VAL A 93 -6.38 -18.39 17.94
CA VAL A 93 -6.71 -18.24 19.36
C VAL A 93 -8.16 -17.71 19.47
N PRO A 94 -9.10 -18.49 20.05
CA PRO A 94 -10.52 -18.16 19.98
C PRO A 94 -10.85 -16.79 20.53
N GLY A 95 -11.63 -16.01 19.78
CA GLY A 95 -12.09 -14.68 20.18
C GLY A 95 -11.17 -13.52 19.82
N ASN A 96 -9.87 -13.74 19.58
CA ASN A 96 -8.92 -12.62 19.42
C ASN A 96 -9.04 -11.85 18.10
N PHE A 97 -9.60 -12.47 17.04
CA PHE A 97 -9.67 -11.87 15.71
C PHE A 97 -11.10 -11.80 15.15
N ARG A 98 -11.35 -10.77 14.34
CA ARG A 98 -12.34 -10.78 13.26
C ARG A 98 -11.61 -10.99 11.93
N ALA A 99 -12.27 -11.56 10.95
CA ALA A 99 -11.66 -11.87 9.66
C ALA A 99 -12.51 -11.34 8.50
N GLN A 100 -11.84 -10.80 7.49
CA GLN A 100 -12.43 -10.33 6.25
C GLN A 100 -11.74 -10.99 5.07
N LEU A 101 -12.54 -11.51 4.14
CA LEU A 101 -12.08 -11.89 2.81
C LEU A 101 -12.09 -10.63 1.95
N VAL A 102 -10.99 -10.39 1.23
CA VAL A 102 -10.91 -9.39 0.18
C VAL A 102 -10.53 -10.06 -1.12
N ILE A 103 -11.23 -9.71 -2.19
CA ILE A 103 -11.04 -10.25 -3.54
C ILE A 103 -10.78 -9.06 -4.45
N ARG A 104 -9.63 -9.02 -5.12
CA ARG A 104 -9.37 -8.05 -6.18
C ARG A 104 -9.92 -8.60 -7.49
N ALA A 105 -10.95 -7.95 -8.00
CA ALA A 105 -11.79 -8.45 -9.09
C ALA A 105 -12.10 -7.37 -10.13
N VAL A 106 -12.56 -7.84 -11.29
CA VAL A 106 -12.98 -7.02 -12.43
C VAL A 106 -14.01 -7.80 -13.26
N LEU A 107 -14.84 -7.10 -14.03
CA LEU A 107 -15.69 -7.74 -15.04
C LEU A 107 -14.91 -7.97 -16.33
N ASP A 108 -15.46 -8.77 -17.22
CA ASP A 108 -15.01 -8.95 -18.60
C ASP A 108 -14.54 -7.65 -19.27
N ASP A 109 -13.57 -7.69 -20.17
CA ASP A 109 -13.14 -6.52 -20.94
C ASP A 109 -14.06 -6.19 -22.14
N HIS A 110 -15.03 -7.07 -22.47
CA HIS A 110 -16.13 -6.82 -23.40
C HIS A 110 -17.16 -5.80 -22.88
N SER A 111 -16.76 -4.53 -22.82
CA SER A 111 -17.60 -3.38 -22.39
C SER A 111 -18.90 -3.12 -23.19
N ALA A 112 -19.22 -3.92 -24.21
CA ALA A 112 -20.51 -3.91 -24.89
C ALA A 112 -21.63 -4.55 -24.03
N VAL A 113 -21.28 -5.43 -23.09
CA VAL A 113 -22.20 -6.10 -22.17
C VAL A 113 -22.39 -5.21 -20.93
N PRO A 114 -23.61 -4.78 -20.55
CA PRO A 114 -23.77 -3.87 -19.42
C PRO A 114 -23.33 -4.46 -18.07
N GLU A 115 -22.51 -3.73 -17.30
CA GLU A 115 -22.02 -4.10 -15.95
C GLU A 115 -23.12 -4.67 -15.02
N ARG A 116 -24.34 -4.12 -15.12
CA ARG A 116 -25.53 -4.55 -14.36
C ARG A 116 -25.99 -5.99 -14.63
N ASN A 117 -25.48 -6.65 -15.66
CA ASN A 117 -25.78 -8.03 -16.00
C ASN A 117 -24.86 -9.01 -15.24
N TYR A 118 -23.70 -8.54 -14.77
CA TYR A 118 -22.74 -9.37 -14.05
C TYR A 118 -23.16 -9.56 -12.59
N SER A 119 -23.17 -10.81 -12.14
CA SER A 119 -23.61 -11.19 -10.81
C SER A 119 -22.93 -12.46 -10.32
N ALA A 120 -22.81 -12.62 -9.00
CA ALA A 120 -22.26 -13.83 -8.41
C ALA A 120 -23.00 -14.23 -7.13
N THR A 121 -22.88 -15.51 -6.78
CA THR A 121 -23.06 -16.00 -5.41
C THR A 121 -21.69 -16.32 -4.83
N ILE A 122 -21.34 -15.69 -3.72
CA ILE A 122 -20.06 -15.90 -3.01
C ILE A 122 -20.38 -16.54 -1.66
N SER A 123 -19.71 -17.65 -1.35
CA SER A 123 -19.80 -18.31 -0.05
C SER A 123 -18.43 -18.58 0.55
N ILE A 124 -18.36 -18.52 1.88
CA ILE A 124 -17.17 -18.78 2.67
C ILE A 124 -17.55 -19.84 3.70
N ASN A 125 -16.86 -20.98 3.70
CA ASN A 125 -17.15 -22.13 4.58
C ASN A 125 -18.61 -22.62 4.46
N GLY A 126 -19.17 -22.54 3.25
CA GLY A 126 -20.56 -22.89 2.95
C GLY A 126 -21.60 -21.80 3.29
N SER A 127 -21.24 -20.77 4.08
CA SER A 127 -22.11 -19.63 4.37
C SER A 127 -22.09 -18.64 3.21
N VAL A 128 -23.25 -18.31 2.63
CA VAL A 128 -23.36 -17.28 1.58
C VAL A 128 -23.13 -15.90 2.20
N VAL A 129 -22.16 -15.15 1.68
CA VAL A 129 -21.83 -13.79 2.11
C VAL A 129 -22.23 -12.72 1.09
N HIS A 130 -22.47 -13.11 -0.17
CA HIS A 130 -23.00 -12.25 -1.23
C HIS A 130 -23.87 -13.04 -2.20
N ARG A 131 -24.93 -12.40 -2.70
CA ARG A 131 -25.73 -12.88 -3.83
C ARG A 131 -26.25 -11.69 -4.61
N GLY A 132 -25.93 -11.63 -5.91
CA GLY A 132 -26.44 -10.62 -6.84
C GLY A 132 -25.32 -9.85 -7.52
N ARG A 133 -25.66 -8.65 -8.01
CA ARG A 133 -24.78 -7.82 -8.85
C ARG A 133 -23.44 -7.52 -8.17
N LEU A 134 -22.40 -7.42 -8.98
CA LEU A 134 -21.07 -6.96 -8.55
C LEU A 134 -20.89 -5.49 -8.94
N GLN A 135 -20.44 -4.66 -8.00
CA GLN A 135 -20.12 -3.25 -8.25
C GLN A 135 -18.66 -3.15 -8.74
N LEU A 136 -18.40 -3.73 -9.92
CA LEU A 136 -17.08 -3.82 -10.54
C LEU A 136 -17.12 -3.18 -11.94
N PRO A 137 -16.02 -2.53 -12.37
CA PRO A 137 -15.89 -2.08 -13.75
C PRO A 137 -15.48 -3.23 -14.68
N HIS A 138 -15.67 -3.05 -15.99
CA HIS A 138 -15.01 -3.85 -17.04
C HIS A 138 -13.48 -3.75 -17.01
N GLY A 139 -12.78 -4.81 -17.41
CA GLY A 139 -11.32 -4.85 -17.53
C GLY A 139 -10.78 -3.81 -18.50
N ARG A 140 -9.76 -3.04 -18.10
CA ARG A 140 -9.12 -2.02 -18.96
C ARG A 140 -7.61 -1.92 -18.73
N PRO A 141 -6.79 -1.78 -19.80
CA PRO A 141 -7.15 -1.91 -21.22
C PRO A 141 -7.49 -3.36 -21.63
N ALA A 142 -8.35 -3.54 -22.63
CA ALA A 142 -8.78 -4.87 -23.10
C ALA A 142 -7.61 -5.67 -23.74
N GLY A 143 -7.62 -6.99 -23.58
CA GLY A 143 -6.60 -7.91 -24.08
C GLY A 143 -5.21 -7.73 -23.47
N GLN A 144 -5.11 -7.00 -22.36
CA GLN A 144 -3.87 -6.46 -21.79
C GLN A 144 -3.92 -6.50 -20.25
N MET A 145 -2.80 -6.24 -19.59
CA MET A 145 -2.74 -6.18 -18.13
C MET A 145 -3.64 -5.05 -17.59
N PHE A 146 -4.66 -5.41 -16.81
CA PHE A 146 -5.64 -4.44 -16.34
C PHE A 146 -5.08 -3.53 -15.24
N THR A 147 -5.49 -2.28 -15.25
CA THR A 147 -5.04 -1.26 -14.29
C THR A 147 -6.14 -0.79 -13.34
N ASN A 148 -7.39 -1.18 -13.60
CA ASN A 148 -8.60 -0.64 -12.95
C ASN A 148 -9.33 -1.64 -12.03
N TRP A 149 -8.68 -2.73 -11.65
CA TRP A 149 -9.12 -3.71 -10.64
C TRP A 149 -9.72 -3.06 -9.38
N ARG A 150 -10.76 -3.68 -8.80
CA ARG A 150 -11.44 -3.20 -7.58
C ARG A 150 -11.53 -4.28 -6.51
N GLU A 151 -11.61 -3.87 -5.24
CA GLU A 151 -11.77 -4.78 -4.10
C GLU A 151 -13.25 -5.05 -3.80
N LEU A 152 -13.64 -6.33 -3.72
CA LEU A 152 -14.82 -6.78 -2.99
C LEU A 152 -14.39 -7.21 -1.59
N THR A 153 -15.11 -6.77 -0.55
CA THR A 153 -14.80 -7.11 0.85
C THR A 153 -16.00 -7.76 1.54
N PHE A 154 -15.77 -8.92 2.18
CA PHE A 154 -16.81 -9.67 2.89
C PHE A 154 -16.30 -10.10 4.28
N ASN A 155 -17.15 -10.02 5.29
CA ASN A 155 -16.84 -10.58 6.61
C ASN A 155 -16.88 -12.11 6.55
N ILE A 156 -15.94 -12.79 7.21
CA ILE A 156 -15.93 -14.25 7.33
C ILE A 156 -16.74 -14.63 8.58
N PRO A 157 -17.93 -15.25 8.46
CA PRO A 157 -18.82 -15.44 9.61
C PRO A 157 -18.25 -16.40 10.67
N ARG A 158 -17.55 -17.45 10.20
CA ARG A 158 -16.86 -18.43 11.04
C ARG A 158 -15.48 -18.69 10.47
N LEU A 159 -14.46 -18.11 11.10
CA LEU A 159 -13.07 -18.41 10.79
C LEU A 159 -12.74 -19.85 11.20
N ALA A 160 -12.05 -20.57 10.33
CA ALA A 160 -11.59 -21.94 10.56
C ALA A 160 -10.10 -22.09 10.21
N ARG A 161 -9.52 -23.27 10.46
CA ARG A 161 -8.15 -23.59 10.01
C ARG A 161 -8.04 -23.60 8.50
N ASN A 162 -8.97 -24.26 7.83
CA ASN A 162 -9.10 -24.22 6.37
C ASN A 162 -10.36 -23.44 6.06
N ASN A 163 -10.24 -22.37 5.27
CA ASN A 163 -11.35 -21.55 4.82
C ASN A 163 -11.53 -21.71 3.32
N THR A 164 -12.69 -22.20 2.90
CA THR A 164 -13.00 -22.41 1.49
C THR A 164 -13.87 -21.26 0.99
N VAL A 165 -13.35 -20.52 0.02
CA VAL A 165 -14.08 -19.53 -0.76
C VAL A 165 -14.63 -20.23 -2.01
N GLN A 166 -15.94 -20.15 -2.23
CA GLN A 166 -16.57 -20.57 -3.48
C GLN A 166 -17.24 -19.36 -4.12
N ILE A 167 -17.01 -19.18 -5.42
CA ILE A 167 -17.69 -18.17 -6.23
C ILE A 167 -18.40 -18.90 -7.36
N VAL A 168 -19.69 -18.63 -7.52
CA VAL A 168 -20.49 -19.06 -8.68
C VAL A 168 -20.77 -17.81 -9.50
N ASN A 169 -20.36 -17.79 -10.77
CA ASN A 169 -20.74 -16.72 -11.69
C ASN A 169 -22.21 -16.95 -12.10
N THR A 170 -23.10 -16.09 -11.62
CA THR A 170 -24.55 -16.14 -11.86
C THR A 170 -25.01 -15.03 -12.81
N SER A 171 -24.11 -14.52 -13.64
CA SER A 171 -24.36 -13.40 -14.56
C SER A 171 -25.42 -13.76 -15.61
N ASN A 172 -26.16 -12.75 -16.08
CA ASN A 172 -27.10 -12.87 -17.20
C ASN A 172 -26.45 -12.29 -18.46
N THR A 173 -25.40 -12.99 -18.91
CA THR A 173 -24.43 -12.60 -19.95
C THR A 173 -24.19 -13.79 -20.88
N GLY A 174 -23.37 -13.64 -21.92
CA GLY A 174 -23.00 -14.74 -22.80
C GLY A 174 -22.12 -15.78 -22.09
N GLU A 175 -22.06 -17.00 -22.63
CA GLU A 175 -21.23 -18.07 -22.06
C GLU A 175 -19.73 -17.74 -22.08
N SER A 176 -19.29 -16.94 -23.06
CA SER A 176 -17.93 -16.42 -23.16
C SER A 176 -17.63 -15.26 -22.20
N ASP A 177 -18.64 -14.64 -21.59
CA ASP A 177 -18.44 -13.56 -20.62
C ASP A 177 -17.92 -14.11 -19.28
N TRP A 178 -16.91 -13.46 -18.70
CA TRP A 178 -16.26 -13.88 -17.46
C TRP A 178 -16.18 -12.79 -16.39
N ILE A 179 -15.85 -13.20 -15.16
CA ILE A 179 -15.43 -12.33 -14.06
C ILE A 179 -13.98 -12.69 -13.73
N GLY A 180 -13.10 -11.68 -13.67
CA GLY A 180 -11.68 -11.83 -13.40
C GLY A 180 -11.35 -11.64 -11.92
N PHE A 181 -10.36 -12.37 -11.43
CA PHE A 181 -9.87 -12.32 -10.06
C PHE A 181 -8.33 -12.33 -10.06
N ASP A 182 -7.71 -11.25 -9.61
CA ASP A 182 -6.25 -11.05 -9.60
C ASP A 182 -5.60 -11.70 -8.37
N TRP A 183 -6.11 -11.37 -7.18
CA TRP A 183 -5.74 -12.02 -5.94
C TRP A 183 -6.90 -12.09 -4.95
N MET A 184 -6.74 -12.94 -3.94
CA MET A 184 -7.61 -12.99 -2.76
C MET A 184 -6.77 -12.99 -1.48
N GLU A 185 -7.27 -12.35 -0.43
CA GLU A 185 -6.63 -12.38 0.88
C GLU A 185 -7.62 -12.47 2.04
N ILE A 186 -7.18 -13.08 3.15
CA ILE A 186 -7.88 -13.03 4.43
C ILE A 186 -7.14 -12.06 5.35
N ARG A 187 -7.76 -10.90 5.62
CA ARG A 187 -7.32 -9.91 6.61
C ARG A 187 -7.79 -10.38 8.00
N LEU A 188 -6.85 -10.71 8.89
CA LEU A 188 -7.09 -10.96 10.32
C LEU A 188 -6.85 -9.67 11.09
N ILE A 189 -7.87 -9.21 11.79
CA ILE A 189 -7.87 -7.93 12.52
C ILE A 189 -8.17 -8.23 13.98
N PRO A 190 -7.35 -7.77 14.95
CA PRO A 190 -7.68 -7.87 16.36
C PRO A 190 -9.07 -7.31 16.67
N ARG A 191 -9.71 -7.84 17.71
CA ARG A 191 -10.97 -7.29 18.25
C ARG A 191 -10.71 -6.10 19.17
#